data_AF-A0A4V3SYQ0-F1
#
_entry.id   AF-A0A4V3SYQ0-F1
#
_cell.length_a   1.000
_cell.length_b   1.000
_cell.length_c   1.000
_cell.angle_alpha   90.00
_cell.angle_beta   90.00
_cell.angle_gamma   90.00
#
_symmetry.space_group_name_H-M   'P 1'
#
loop_
_entity.id
_entity.type
_entity.pdbx_description
1 polymer ?
#
loop_
_entity_poly.entity_id
_entity_poly.type
_entity_poly.pdbx_seq_one_letter_code
_entity_poly.pdbx_strand_id
1 'polypeptide(L)' 'KRQSGFTDTLAYGPTALEAYKDIPAARAAILPTAPANIALMRPPSGLWWHKNRNAVSDRFNAWLLS' A
#
# COMPACT_ATOMS: atom_id res chain seq x y z
N LYS A 1 -2.19 15.96 -11.21
CA LYS A 1 -1.89 17.07 -10.27
C LYS A 1 -2.24 16.84 -8.79
N ARG A 2 -3.50 16.70 -8.33
CA ARG A 2 -3.75 16.58 -6.85
C ARG A 2 -3.12 15.34 -6.21
N GLN A 3 -3.22 14.17 -6.84
CA GLN A 3 -2.61 12.94 -6.29
C GLN A 3 -1.08 12.93 -6.38
N SER A 4 -0.48 13.55 -7.40
CA SER A 4 0.99 13.59 -7.53
C SER A 4 1.63 14.45 -6.42
N GLY A 5 1.03 15.59 -6.06
CA GLY A 5 1.54 16.43 -4.98
C GLY A 5 1.50 15.77 -3.59
N PHE A 6 0.61 14.79 -3.38
CA PHE A 6 0.62 14.01 -2.13
C PHE A 6 1.93 13.23 -1.96
N THR A 7 2.52 12.80 -3.08
CA THR A 7 3.76 12.04 -3.07
C THR A 7 4.95 12.85 -2.58
N ASP A 8 4.90 14.19 -2.55
CA ASP A 8 6.00 15.03 -2.08
C ASP A 8 6.17 14.95 -0.56
N THR A 9 5.06 14.79 0.17
CA THR A 9 5.02 14.79 1.63
C THR A 9 4.99 13.39 2.21
N LEU A 10 4.29 12.46 1.55
CA LEU A 10 4.18 11.07 1.98
C LEU A 10 4.54 10.14 0.83
N ALA A 11 5.39 9.14 1.08
CA ALA A 11 5.83 8.18 0.07
C ALA A 11 4.75 7.12 -0.23
N TYR A 12 3.52 7.57 -0.53
CA TYR A 12 2.43 6.73 -0.99
C TYR A 12 2.22 6.89 -2.49
N GLY A 13 2.05 5.77 -3.17
CA GLY A 13 1.75 5.73 -4.59
C GLY A 13 0.37 6.32 -4.90
N PRO A 14 0.22 7.09 -5.99
CA PRO A 14 -1.10 7.50 -6.45
C PRO A 14 -1.85 6.27 -6.99
N THR A 15 -3.17 6.27 -6.83
CA THR A 15 -4.04 5.26 -7.43
C THR A 15 -4.33 5.55 -8.91
N ALA A 16 -4.29 6.81 -9.33
CA ALA A 16 -4.40 7.19 -10.73
C ALA A 16 -3.04 7.10 -11.43
N LEU A 17 -2.93 6.22 -12.43
CA LEU A 17 -1.69 6.04 -13.22
C LEU A 17 -1.22 7.33 -13.88
N GLU A 18 -2.16 8.17 -14.34
CA GLU A 18 -1.88 9.45 -14.97
C GLU A 18 -1.12 10.44 -14.05
N ALA A 19 -1.23 10.28 -12.72
CA ALA A 19 -0.52 11.14 -11.78
C ALA A 19 1.01 10.98 -11.87
N TYR A 20 1.53 9.82 -12.32
CA TYR A 20 2.97 9.60 -12.47
C TYR A 20 3.64 10.52 -13.50
N LYS A 21 2.87 11.07 -14.45
CA LYS A 21 3.39 12.08 -15.41
C LYS A 21 3.90 13.33 -14.71
N ASP A 22 3.36 13.64 -13.54
CA ASP A 22 3.69 14.82 -12.74
C ASP A 22 4.66 14.50 -11.58
N ILE A 23 5.17 13.26 -11.44
CA ILE A 23 6.05 12.84 -10.34
C ILE A 23 7.49 12.71 -10.85
N PRO A 24 8.48 13.37 -10.24
CA PRO A 24 9.89 13.20 -10.61
C PRO A 24 10.33 11.74 -10.57
N ALA A 25 11.10 11.27 -11.56
CA ALA A 25 11.50 9.87 -11.67
C ALA A 25 12.21 9.33 -10.41
N ALA A 26 13.09 10.13 -9.81
CA ALA A 26 13.76 9.78 -8.56
C ALA A 26 12.77 9.60 -7.39
N ARG A 27 11.68 10.38 -7.35
CA ARG A 27 10.63 10.23 -6.36
C ARG A 27 9.75 9.01 -6.65
N ALA A 28 9.38 8.80 -7.91
CA ALA A 28 8.57 7.65 -8.33
C ALA A 28 9.25 6.31 -7.99
N ALA A 29 10.59 6.23 -8.11
CA ALA A 29 11.36 5.02 -7.86
C ALA A 29 11.29 4.51 -6.40
N ILE A 30 11.03 5.38 -5.43
CA ILE A 30 10.95 4.99 -4.01
C ILE A 30 9.51 4.72 -3.53
N LEU A 31 8.51 4.94 -4.37
CA LEU A 31 7.11 4.71 -3.98
C LEU A 31 6.84 3.19 -3.87
N PRO A 32 6.00 2.74 -2.91
CA PRO A 32 5.68 1.32 -2.74
C PRO A 32 5.11 0.65 -3.99
N THR A 33 4.43 1.43 -4.83
CA THR A 33 3.80 1.02 -6.08
C THR A 33 4.74 1.01 -7.29
N ALA A 34 6.00 1.43 -7.13
CA ALA A 34 6.99 1.32 -8.21
C ALA A 34 7.17 -0.16 -8.60
N PRO A 35 7.33 -0.50 -9.89
CA PRO A 35 7.40 -1.89 -10.34
C PRO A 35 8.47 -2.72 -9.61
N ALA A 36 9.66 -2.14 -9.38
CA ALA A 36 10.74 -2.81 -8.67
C ALA A 36 10.42 -3.06 -7.18
N ASN A 37 9.65 -2.17 -6.54
CA ASN A 37 9.31 -2.28 -5.13
C ASN A 37 8.13 -3.23 -4.92
N ILE A 38 7.07 -3.10 -5.74
CA ILE A 38 5.88 -3.94 -5.60
C ILE A 38 6.15 -5.40 -5.95
N ALA A 39 7.12 -5.68 -6.84
CA ALA A 39 7.56 -7.04 -7.17
C ALA A 39 8.17 -7.78 -5.97
N LEU A 40 8.66 -7.05 -4.95
CA LEU A 40 9.23 -7.60 -3.73
C LEU A 40 8.19 -7.69 -2.59
N MET A 41 6.96 -7.24 -2.82
CA MET A 41 5.88 -7.23 -1.83
C MET A 41 4.85 -8.32 -2.15
N ARG A 42 4.09 -8.72 -1.14
CA ARG A 42 2.86 -9.49 -1.32
C ARG A 42 1.66 -8.55 -1.21
N PRO A 43 0.91 -8.32 -2.31
CA PRO A 43 -0.31 -7.53 -2.23
C PRO A 43 -1.32 -8.15 -1.23
N PRO A 44 -1.99 -7.33 -0.41
CA PRO A 44 -2.98 -7.84 0.52
C PRO A 44 -4.18 -8.44 -0.24
N SER A 45 -4.65 -9.62 0.19
CA SER A 45 -5.84 -10.25 -0.38
C SER A 45 -7.10 -9.76 0.33
N GLY A 46 -7.87 -8.88 -0.33
CA GLY A 46 -9.15 -8.40 0.20
C GLY A 46 -10.16 -9.53 0.43
N LEU A 47 -10.23 -10.51 -0.48
CA LEU A 47 -11.14 -11.65 -0.37
C LEU A 47 -10.84 -12.55 0.83
N TRP A 48 -9.55 -12.84 1.07
CA TRP A 48 -9.16 -13.66 2.21
C TRP A 48 -9.49 -12.93 3.52
N TRP A 49 -9.20 -11.63 3.61
CA TRP A 49 -9.53 -10.84 4.78
C TRP A 49 -11.03 -10.74 4.99
N HIS A 50 -11.83 -10.51 3.95
CA HIS A 50 -13.29 -10.50 4.07
C HIS A 50 -13.82 -11.80 4.72
N LYS A 51 -13.29 -12.96 4.31
CA LYS A 51 -13.70 -14.27 4.85
C LYS A 51 -13.19 -14.53 6.28
N ASN A 52 -11.99 -14.08 6.63
CA ASN A 52 -11.29 -14.58 7.82
C ASN A 52 -11.08 -13.53 8.93
N ARG A 53 -11.33 -12.23 8.68
CA ARG A 53 -10.93 -11.13 9.57
C ARG A 53 -11.36 -11.32 11.02
N ASN A 54 -12.60 -11.74 11.26
CA ASN A 54 -13.14 -11.88 12.61
C ASN A 54 -12.37 -12.97 13.39
N ALA A 55 -12.31 -14.18 12.84
CA ALA A 55 -11.64 -15.32 13.48
C ALA A 55 -10.16 -15.05 13.80
N VAL A 56 -9.43 -14.40 12.89
CA VAL A 56 -8.01 -14.08 13.14
C VAL A 56 -7.83 -12.91 14.10
N SER A 57 -8.78 -11.97 14.16
CA SER A 57 -8.75 -10.87 15.15
C SER A 57 -9.01 -11.42 16.56
N ASP A 58 -9.97 -12.32 16.72
CA ASP A 58 -10.26 -12.96 18.01
C ASP A 58 -9.04 -13.74 18.52
N ARG A 59 -8.37 -14.50 17.64
CA ARG A 59 -7.14 -15.22 17.96
C ARG A 59 -6.01 -14.27 18.34
N PHE A 60 -5.86 -13.16 17.62
CA PHE A 60 -4.83 -12.16 17.93
C PHE A 60 -5.08 -11.50 19.29
N ASN A 61 -6.32 -11.14 19.59
CA ASN A 61 -6.71 -10.56 20.88
C ASN A 61 -6.47 -11.54 22.03
N ALA A 62 -6.82 -12.82 21.86
CA ALA A 62 -6.55 -13.84 22.87
C ALA A 62 -5.05 -14.01 23.15
N TRP A 63 -4.20 -13.93 22.12
CA TRP A 63 -2.74 -13.97 22.28
C TRP A 63 -2.17 -12.72 22.96
N LEU A 64 -2.69 -11.53 22.66
CA LEU A 64 -2.24 -10.28 23.30
C LEU A 64 -2.52 -10.23 24.80
N LEU A 65 -3.56 -10.94 25.25
CA LEU A 65 -4.01 -10.95 26.65
C LEU A 65 -3.46 -12.12 27.47
N SER A 66 -2.68 -13.01 26.85
CA SER A 66 -2.08 -14.19 27.52
C SER A 66 -0.72 -13.89 28.14
#